data_AF-A0A086YVF3-F1
#
_entry.id   AF-A0A086YVF3-F1
#
_cell.length_a   1.000
_cell.length_b   1.000
_cell.length_c   1.000
_cell.angle_alpha   90.00
_cell.angle_beta   90.00
_cell.angle_gamma   90.00
#
_symmetry.space_group_name_H-M   'P 1'
#
loop_
_entity.id
_entity.type
_entity.pdbx_description
1 polymer ?
#
loop_
_entity_poly.entity_id
_entity_poly.type
_entity_poly.pdbx_seq_one_letter_code
_entity_poly.pdbx_strand_id
1 'polypeptide(L)'
;MTLQNKIPDFETIEKARKFWEIHSLADFADELEEANDVQFVKRNNLIVSLDLEREDLGRLYRLAREKGTRVNNLITLWVKERLRSV
;
A
#
# COMPACT_ATOMS: atom_id res chain seq x y z
N MET A 1 -6.39 4.39 -41.22
CA MET A 1 -6.15 5.78 -40.75
C MET A 1 -6.28 5.73 -39.24
N THR A 2 -5.18 5.53 -38.52
CA THR A 2 -5.19 5.59 -37.05
C THR A 2 -5.26 7.06 -36.66
N LEU A 3 -6.36 7.47 -36.00
CA LEU A 3 -6.47 8.81 -35.44
C LEU A 3 -5.41 8.94 -34.35
N GLN A 4 -4.43 9.82 -34.58
CA GLN A 4 -3.45 10.19 -33.56
C GLN A 4 -4.18 10.98 -32.48
N ASN A 5 -4.57 10.30 -31.40
CA ASN A 5 -5.05 10.97 -30.21
C ASN A 5 -3.84 11.52 -29.44
N LYS A 6 -3.91 12.80 -29.05
CA LYS A 6 -2.90 13.46 -28.22
C LYS A 6 -3.39 13.63 -26.79
N ILE A 7 -2.53 13.36 -25.81
CA ILE A 7 -2.75 13.54 -24.38
C ILE A 7 -2.63 15.05 -24.11
N PRO A 8 -3.67 15.70 -23.56
CA PRO A 8 -3.61 17.12 -23.23
C PRO A 8 -2.63 17.40 -22.09
N ASP A 9 -1.96 18.55 -22.13
CA ASP A 9 -1.25 19.09 -20.96
C ASP A 9 -2.25 19.45 -19.85
N PHE A 10 -2.20 18.72 -18.74
CA PHE A 10 -3.10 18.95 -17.61
C PHE A 10 -2.52 19.99 -16.65
N GLU A 11 -3.23 21.09 -16.46
CA GLU A 11 -2.86 22.12 -15.46
C GLU A 11 -3.02 21.63 -14.01
N THR A 12 -3.91 20.66 -13.75
CA THR A 12 -4.19 20.12 -12.42
C THR A 12 -4.46 18.62 -12.43
N ILE A 13 -4.15 17.96 -11.31
CA ILE A 13 -4.40 16.53 -11.10
C ILE A 13 -5.90 16.19 -11.23
N GLU A 14 -6.79 17.09 -10.78
CA GLU A 14 -8.24 16.87 -10.86
C GLU A 14 -8.76 16.84 -12.30
N LYS A 15 -8.21 17.69 -13.18
CA LYS A 15 -8.53 17.69 -14.62
C LYS A 15 -8.04 16.41 -15.29
N ALA A 16 -6.81 15.98 -14.97
CA ALA A 16 -6.26 14.71 -15.46
C ALA A 16 -7.14 13.53 -15.04
N ARG A 17 -7.57 13.47 -13.76
CA ARG A 17 -8.46 12.41 -13.26
C ARG A 17 -9.76 12.35 -14.04
N LYS A 18 -10.45 13.49 -14.22
CA LYS A 18 -11.73 13.54 -14.96
C LYS A 18 -11.59 13.09 -16.40
N PHE A 19 -10.45 13.39 -17.04
CA PHE A 19 -10.15 12.93 -18.39
C PHE A 19 -9.99 11.40 -18.44
N TRP A 20 -9.17 10.83 -17.55
CA TRP A 20 -8.96 9.38 -17.49
C TRP A 20 -10.14 8.57 -16.97
N GLU A 21 -11.13 9.21 -16.34
CA GLU A 21 -12.41 8.56 -15.98
C GLU A 21 -13.26 8.22 -17.21
N ILE A 22 -13.08 8.94 -18.32
CA ILE A 22 -13.88 8.79 -19.55
C ILE A 22 -13.09 8.27 -20.75
N HIS A 23 -11.76 8.27 -20.68
CA HIS A 23 -10.86 7.87 -21.77
C HIS A 23 -10.06 6.62 -21.40
N SER A 24 -9.94 5.66 -22.34
CA SER A 24 -9.10 4.48 -22.15
C SER A 24 -7.65 4.82 -22.47
N LEU A 25 -6.71 4.30 -21.67
CA LEU A 25 -5.28 4.40 -21.95
C LEU A 25 -4.89 3.75 -23.29
N ALA A 26 -5.63 2.72 -23.72
CA ALA A 26 -5.39 2.04 -24.98
C ALA A 26 -5.57 2.98 -26.19
N ASP A 27 -6.39 4.03 -26.06
CA ASP A 27 -6.66 4.98 -27.15
C ASP A 27 -5.49 5.95 -27.39
N PHE A 28 -4.47 5.95 -26.53
CA PHE A 28 -3.29 6.82 -26.56
C PHE A 28 -1.98 6.03 -26.58
N ALA A 29 -2.02 4.74 -26.96
CA ALA A 29 -0.88 3.83 -26.89
C ALA A 29 0.37 4.34 -27.64
N ASP A 30 0.20 5.10 -28.73
CA ASP A 30 1.30 5.67 -29.52
C ASP A 30 2.04 6.83 -28.82
N GLU A 31 1.45 7.43 -27.78
CA GLU A 31 2.02 8.57 -27.04
C GLU A 31 2.46 8.20 -25.61
N LEU A 32 2.09 7.01 -25.13
CA LEU A 32 2.54 6.51 -23.84
C LEU A 32 3.99 6.03 -23.93
N GLU A 33 4.82 6.47 -22.99
CA GLU A 33 6.18 5.98 -22.83
C GLU A 33 6.21 4.74 -21.91
N GLU A 34 7.15 3.83 -22.17
CA GLU A 34 7.39 2.69 -21.28
C GLU A 34 7.89 3.17 -19.91
N ALA A 35 7.15 2.82 -18.85
CA ALA A 35 7.54 3.14 -17.48
C ALA A 35 8.70 2.24 -17.04
N ASN A 36 9.93 2.75 -17.18
CA ASN A 36 11.16 2.00 -16.86
C ASN A 36 11.40 1.82 -15.35
N ASP A 37 10.81 2.66 -14.49
CA ASP A 37 11.11 2.74 -13.05
C ASP A 37 9.92 2.33 -12.16
N VAL A 38 9.10 1.38 -12.60
CA VAL A 38 7.99 0.86 -11.79
C VAL A 38 8.55 -0.05 -10.69
N GLN A 39 8.87 0.53 -9.54
CA GLN A 39 9.33 -0.23 -8.38
C GLN A 39 8.13 -0.79 -7.59
N PHE A 40 7.81 -2.05 -7.83
CA PHE A 40 6.94 -2.82 -6.93
C PHE A 40 7.74 -3.19 -5.67
N VAL A 41 7.75 -2.30 -4.68
CA VAL A 41 8.44 -2.56 -3.41
C VAL A 41 7.69 -3.65 -2.64
N LYS A 42 8.16 -4.90 -2.76
CA LYS A 42 7.70 -5.97 -1.88
C LYS A 42 8.14 -5.63 -0.46
N ARG A 43 7.19 -5.56 0.46
CA ARG A 43 7.49 -5.32 1.88
C ARG A 43 8.44 -6.42 2.38
N ASN A 44 9.68 -6.07 2.69
CA ASN A 44 10.72 -7.02 3.13
C ASN A 44 10.57 -7.44 4.60
N ASN A 45 9.34 -7.45 5.12
CA ASN A 45 9.11 -7.81 6.52
C ASN A 45 8.99 -9.33 6.60
N LEU A 46 9.83 -9.95 7.44
CA LEU A 46 9.68 -11.35 7.81
C LEU A 46 8.39 -11.53 8.64
N ILE A 47 7.62 -12.57 8.33
CA ILE A 47 6.43 -12.96 9.08
C ILE A 47 6.85 -14.04 10.08
N VAL A 48 6.59 -13.80 11.36
CA VAL A 48 6.80 -14.77 12.43
C VAL A 48 5.46 -15.35 12.82
N SER A 49 5.32 -16.68 12.75
CA SER A 49 4.17 -17.38 13.32
C SER A 49 4.43 -17.60 14.80
N LEU A 50 3.45 -17.28 15.64
CA LEU A 50 3.55 -17.39 17.10
C LEU A 50 2.57 -18.47 17.56
N ASP A 51 3.06 -19.39 18.39
CA ASP A 51 2.20 -20.35 19.09
C ASP A 51 1.69 -19.68 20.37
N LEU A 52 0.39 -19.37 20.40
CA LEU A 52 -0.27 -18.68 21.50
C LEU A 52 -1.57 -19.41 21.83
N GLU A 53 -1.89 -19.51 23.12
CA GLU A 53 -3.19 -20.01 23.52
C GLU A 53 -4.31 -19.05 23.07
N ARG A 54 -5.51 -19.60 22.84
CA ARG A 54 -6.66 -18.78 22.41
C ARG A 54 -7.00 -17.67 23.41
N GLU A 55 -6.82 -17.95 24.70
CA GLU A 55 -7.06 -16.96 25.74
C GLU A 55 -6.09 -15.78 25.66
N ASP A 56 -4.80 -16.06 25.44
CA ASP A 56 -3.77 -15.02 25.29
C ASP A 56 -4.01 -14.14 24.08
N LEU A 57 -4.40 -14.75 22.96
CA LEU A 57 -4.77 -13.99 21.76
C LEU A 57 -5.96 -13.06 22.06
N GLY A 58 -6.98 -13.54 22.77
CA GLY A 58 -8.12 -12.73 23.20
C GLY A 58 -7.73 -11.56 24.10
N ARG A 59 -6.77 -11.77 25.02
CA ARG A 59 -6.21 -10.71 25.88
C ARG A 59 -5.43 -9.67 25.05
N LEU A 60 -4.64 -10.10 24.07
CA LEU A 60 -3.92 -9.21 23.16
C LEU A 60 -4.86 -8.30 22.36
N TYR A 61 -5.97 -8.84 21.84
CA TYR A 61 -6.98 -8.03 21.14
C TYR A 61 -7.58 -6.94 22.02
N ARG A 62 -7.87 -7.27 23.29
CA ARG A 62 -8.42 -6.31 24.26
C ARG A 62 -7.43 -5.18 24.54
N LEU A 63 -6.18 -5.54 24.83
CA LEU A 63 -5.10 -4.58 25.09
C LEU A 63 -4.82 -3.69 23.88
N ALA A 64 -4.85 -4.26 22.68
CA ALA A 64 -4.68 -3.50 21.44
C ALA A 64 -5.82 -2.49 21.24
N ARG A 65 -7.08 -2.91 21.50
CA ARG A 65 -8.26 -2.04 21.41
C ARG A 65 -8.21 -0.90 22.41
N GLU A 66 -7.87 -1.17 23.67
CA GLU A 66 -7.71 -0.15 24.71
C GLU A 66 -6.62 0.88 24.35
N LYS A 67 -5.56 0.43 23.67
CA LYS A 67 -4.47 1.28 23.18
C LYS A 67 -4.73 1.91 21.81
N GLY A 68 -5.91 1.71 21.22
CA GLY A 68 -6.26 2.25 19.90
C GLY A 68 -5.37 1.73 18.75
N THR A 69 -4.80 0.54 18.89
CA THR A 69 -3.86 -0.05 17.91
C THR A 69 -4.29 -1.44 17.46
N ARG A 70 -3.63 -1.98 16.45
CA ARG A 70 -3.83 -3.36 15.98
C ARG A 70 -2.93 -4.31 16.77
N VAL A 71 -3.38 -5.55 16.95
CA VAL A 71 -2.61 -6.59 17.65
C VAL A 71 -1.21 -6.77 17.05
N ASN A 72 -1.08 -6.83 15.72
CA ASN A 72 0.23 -6.95 15.07
C ASN A 72 1.16 -5.79 15.40
N ASN A 73 0.64 -4.56 15.51
CA ASN A 73 1.44 -3.39 15.86
C ASN A 73 1.90 -3.46 17.32
N LEU A 74 1.00 -3.88 18.21
CA LEU A 74 1.31 -4.07 19.64
C LEU A 74 2.40 -5.12 19.84
N ILE A 75 2.27 -6.30 19.21
CA ILE A 75 3.27 -7.37 19.27
C ILE A 75 4.61 -6.89 18.70
N THR A 76 4.59 -6.24 17.53
CA THR A 76 5.81 -5.71 16.90
C THR A 76 6.52 -4.69 17.80
N LEU A 77 5.75 -3.82 18.47
CA LEU A 77 6.29 -2.85 19.41
C LEU A 77 7.01 -3.55 20.56
N TRP A 78 6.33 -4.48 21.24
CA TRP A 78 6.90 -5.20 22.39
C TRP A 78 8.14 -6.01 22.02
N VAL A 79 8.14 -6.70 20.87
CA VAL A 79 9.33 -7.41 20.37
C VAL A 79 10.49 -6.43 20.19
N LYS A 80 10.26 -5.28 19.55
CA LYS A 80 11.30 -4.25 19.35
C LYS A 80 11.76 -3.60 20.64
N GLU A 81 10.90 -3.45 21.64
CA GLU A 81 11.28 -2.94 22.95
C GLU A 81 12.18 -3.94 23.67
N ARG A 82 11.81 -5.22 23.69
CA ARG A 82 12.62 -6.27 24.31
C ARG A 82 13.98 -6.43 23.65
N LEU A 83 14.04 -6.42 22.31
CA LEU A 83 15.30 -6.51 21.57
C LEU A 83 16.24 -5.31 21.78
N ARG A 84 15.71 -4.15 22.19
CA ARG A 84 16.53 -2.96 22.51
C ARG A 84 17.09 -2.98 23.94
N SER A 85 16.50 -3.78 24.82
CA SER A 85 16.93 -3.91 26.22
C SER A 85 17.92 -5.06 26.45
N VAL A 86 18.23 -5.83 25.40
CA VAL A 86 19.29 -6.85 25.37
C VAL A 86 20.55 -6.22 24.78
#